data_AF-A0A7V5TQE6-F1
#
_entry.id   AF-A0A7V5TQE6-F1
#
_cell.length_a   1.000
_cell.length_b   1.000
_cell.length_c   1.000
_cell.angle_alpha   90.00
_cell.angle_beta   90.00
_cell.angle_gamma   90.00
#
_symmetry.space_group_name_H-M   'P 1'
#
loop_
_entity.id
_entity.type
_entity.pdbx_description
1 polymer ?
#
loop_
_entity_poly.entity_id
_entity_poly.type
_entity_poly.pdbx_seq_one_letter_code
_entity_poly.pdbx_strand_id
1 'polypeptide(L)'
;MDESCIALPTHDIFSITVMKSKIQHLVISVILFIFAAYSFGKTSSSAPTRQRNTELTAPLELTVAAMEKRLALVAAATDLDPVIRDWTSSTLSAARESLIKTSSLETKLAEYRSQARAATSQTLQLRERLQNLASSPREEIPSTASTSLLSQLIAQTEAEIAQRQQRLDELQKESQERVRRKSELPQEIASARQELEKIQMDDALPPPPLLNVGLEGLRATALQAMRTAAAKRVELLEAEREFLEATNDLFQLRQDELQIQLENAKKRLSALQSALSAQRQAEAEEAMRQAQEANWRAANAHPEIRRLAEENELLAKRRAGENSPSAKLVAVTTELETVRQQREQIKSQLDSIRKRLEILGSSEVVGQLMRKQRNELPSLSQINLAIKRYINEIAQIQAELIELRDKRAEMPAIELRLRRLLAQQLRFSNEETSQIVNAILSQRRFLLDSLISELDQLFFKLTELETAYTLLRDETLSFRDFLDEHILWVRSAKPYGIQDAQRAWEGLRDVCSFEHLKSLAYNIYRSVRESPLVVTAAFLVISFLISVRARWRKSYGALLATGS
;
A
#
# COMPACT_ATOMS: atom_id res chain seq x y z
N MET A 1 50.30 -12.39 14.35
CA MET A 1 50.85 -11.80 15.58
C MET A 1 49.71 -11.76 16.57
N ASP A 2 49.62 -12.53 17.65
CA ASP A 2 50.45 -13.57 18.27
C ASP A 2 49.50 -14.42 19.14
N GLU A 3 49.61 -15.75 19.11
CA GLU A 3 49.98 -16.65 20.23
C GLU A 3 49.23 -16.40 21.56
N SER A 4 48.58 -17.38 22.19
CA SER A 4 49.23 -18.45 22.97
C SER A 4 48.12 -19.29 23.68
N CYS A 5 48.09 -20.61 23.49
CA CYS A 5 48.63 -21.69 24.35
C CYS A 5 47.86 -21.96 25.67
N ILE A 6 47.17 -23.11 25.80
CA ILE A 6 47.59 -24.43 26.35
C ILE A 6 47.00 -24.65 27.75
N ALA A 7 46.25 -25.74 27.92
CA ALA A 7 46.30 -26.60 29.13
C ALA A 7 45.55 -27.94 28.90
N LEU A 8 46.30 -29.03 28.85
CA LEU A 8 45.86 -30.38 29.28
C LEU A 8 46.44 -30.63 30.68
N PRO A 9 45.80 -31.47 31.52
CA PRO A 9 46.50 -32.69 31.97
C PRO A 9 45.57 -33.92 32.12
N THR A 10 45.94 -35.08 31.57
CA THR A 10 46.46 -36.31 32.24
C THR A 10 45.58 -36.97 33.30
N HIS A 11 45.26 -38.26 33.12
CA HIS A 11 45.86 -39.35 33.91
C HIS A 11 45.45 -40.75 33.41
N ASP A 12 46.48 -41.53 33.07
CA ASP A 12 46.49 -42.99 32.97
C ASP A 12 46.09 -43.65 34.30
N ILE A 13 45.71 -44.94 34.27
CA ILE A 13 46.26 -45.97 35.16
C ILE A 13 45.76 -47.41 34.82
N PHE A 14 46.74 -48.33 34.83
CA PHE A 14 46.73 -49.77 35.13
C PHE A 14 46.59 -50.88 34.06
N SER A 15 47.71 -51.62 33.97
CA SER A 15 47.83 -53.08 34.13
C SER A 15 48.08 -53.95 32.90
N ILE A 16 49.35 -53.93 32.52
CA ILE A 16 50.24 -55.09 32.32
C ILE A 16 49.71 -56.37 33.01
N THR A 17 49.30 -57.38 32.25
CA THR A 17 49.55 -58.81 32.50
C THR A 17 49.38 -59.56 31.17
N VAL A 18 50.20 -60.59 30.95
CA VAL A 18 50.20 -61.54 29.81
C VAL A 18 50.99 -61.09 28.56
N MET A 19 52.14 -60.49 28.83
CA MET A 19 53.32 -60.51 27.96
C MET A 19 53.97 -61.92 28.03
N LYS A 20 53.36 -62.92 27.40
CA LYS A 20 53.98 -64.25 27.13
C LYS A 20 53.43 -64.99 25.91
N SER A 21 52.36 -64.48 25.27
CA SER A 21 51.78 -65.09 24.05
C SER A 21 52.24 -64.43 22.74
N LYS A 22 52.92 -63.26 22.77
CA LYS A 22 53.24 -62.48 21.55
C LYS A 22 54.58 -62.79 20.88
N ILE A 23 55.42 -63.65 21.47
CA ILE A 23 56.75 -63.97 20.90
C ILE A 23 56.71 -65.22 20.01
N GLN A 24 55.73 -66.14 20.18
CA GLN A 24 55.54 -67.28 19.27
C GLN A 24 54.80 -66.90 17.98
N HIS A 25 53.98 -65.86 17.97
CA HIS A 25 53.28 -65.41 16.76
C HIS A 25 54.14 -64.56 15.81
N LEU A 26 55.21 -63.93 16.30
CA LEU A 26 56.08 -63.10 15.47
C LEU A 26 57.08 -63.94 14.64
N VAL A 27 57.49 -65.11 15.13
CA VAL A 27 58.40 -66.03 14.40
C VAL A 27 57.66 -66.82 13.30
N ILE A 28 56.38 -67.13 13.51
CA ILE A 28 55.52 -67.75 12.48
C ILE A 28 55.15 -66.73 11.38
N SER A 29 55.00 -65.44 11.72
CA SER A 29 54.75 -64.37 10.75
C SER A 29 55.93 -64.11 9.79
N VAL A 30 57.17 -64.34 10.22
CA VAL A 30 58.36 -64.08 9.38
C VAL A 30 58.68 -65.26 8.46
N ILE A 31 58.36 -66.49 8.86
CA ILE A 31 58.53 -67.68 8.00
C ILE A 31 57.40 -67.79 6.95
N LEU A 32 56.20 -67.28 7.24
CA LEU A 32 55.12 -67.18 6.25
C LEU A 32 55.31 -66.04 5.23
N PHE A 33 56.07 -64.99 5.60
CA PHE A 33 56.38 -63.87 4.69
C PHE A 33 57.47 -64.22 3.65
N ILE A 34 58.34 -65.19 3.94
CA ILE A 34 59.39 -65.62 3.01
C ILE A 34 58.90 -66.74 2.06
N PHE A 35 57.86 -67.50 2.42
CA PHE A 35 57.26 -68.51 1.54
C PHE A 35 56.19 -67.95 0.56
N ALA A 36 55.64 -66.76 0.84
CA ALA A 36 54.72 -66.07 -0.08
C ALA A 36 55.43 -65.29 -1.22
N ALA A 37 56.77 -65.19 -1.18
CA ALA A 37 57.57 -64.48 -2.19
C ALA A 37 58.11 -65.39 -3.31
N TYR A 38 57.84 -66.70 -3.29
CA TYR A 38 58.39 -67.66 -4.25
C TYR A 38 57.36 -68.69 -4.75
N SER A 39 56.12 -68.28 -4.97
CA SER A 39 55.20 -69.01 -5.85
C SER A 39 53.95 -68.16 -6.11
N PHE A 40 53.97 -67.36 -7.17
CA PHE A 40 52.90 -67.31 -8.15
C PHE A 40 53.32 -66.36 -9.27
N GLY A 41 53.35 -66.89 -10.49
CA GLY A 41 53.72 -66.16 -11.68
C GLY A 41 52.83 -64.95 -11.92
N LYS A 42 53.32 -64.06 -12.79
CA LYS A 42 52.55 -63.03 -13.48
C LYS A 42 51.19 -63.59 -13.91
N THR A 43 50.17 -63.33 -13.11
CA THR A 43 48.79 -63.31 -13.56
C THR A 43 48.32 -61.89 -13.30
N SER A 44 48.20 -61.15 -14.38
CA SER A 44 47.44 -59.91 -14.44
C SER A 44 46.03 -60.20 -13.93
N SER A 45 45.79 -59.97 -12.64
CA SER A 45 44.45 -60.02 -12.08
C SER A 45 43.76 -58.68 -12.38
N SER A 46 43.09 -58.64 -13.52
CA SER A 46 42.15 -57.58 -13.93
C SER A 46 40.82 -57.60 -13.14
N ALA A 47 40.78 -58.29 -11.99
CA ALA A 47 39.57 -58.55 -11.23
C ALA A 47 38.90 -57.32 -10.55
N PRO A 48 39.61 -56.33 -9.96
CA PRO A 48 38.92 -55.22 -9.29
C PRO A 48 38.26 -54.25 -10.30
N THR A 49 38.82 -54.14 -11.50
CA THR A 49 38.30 -53.28 -12.58
C THR A 49 37.02 -53.88 -13.19
N ARG A 50 36.92 -55.21 -13.29
CA ARG A 50 35.76 -55.89 -13.88
C ARG A 50 34.50 -55.78 -13.00
N GLN A 51 34.62 -55.93 -11.68
CA GLN A 51 33.49 -55.76 -10.74
C GLN A 51 32.99 -54.31 -10.69
N ARG A 52 33.90 -53.32 -10.63
CA ARG A 52 33.53 -51.89 -10.72
C ARG A 52 32.79 -51.54 -12.01
N ASN A 53 33.27 -52.04 -13.16
CA ASN A 53 32.62 -51.81 -14.45
C ASN A 53 31.23 -52.47 -14.55
N THR A 54 30.99 -53.54 -13.79
CA THR A 54 29.68 -54.23 -13.71
C THR A 54 28.70 -53.44 -12.83
N GLU A 55 29.17 -52.83 -11.74
CA GLU A 55 28.36 -51.94 -10.88
C GLU A 55 28.04 -50.59 -11.55
N LEU A 56 28.89 -50.11 -12.45
CA LEU A 56 28.64 -48.93 -13.29
C LEU A 56 27.64 -49.17 -14.43
N THR A 57 27.32 -50.43 -14.76
CA THR A 57 26.40 -50.83 -15.85
C THR A 57 25.13 -51.54 -15.37
N ALA A 58 25.00 -51.83 -14.07
CA ALA A 58 23.80 -52.42 -13.48
C ALA A 58 22.57 -51.49 -13.60
N PRO A 59 21.34 -52.03 -13.76
CA PRO A 59 20.11 -51.23 -13.84
C PRO A 59 19.98 -50.34 -12.60
N LEU A 60 19.66 -49.07 -12.82
CA LEU A 60 19.65 -48.05 -11.78
C LEU A 60 18.23 -47.82 -11.28
N GLU A 61 18.02 -47.85 -9.96
CA GLU A 61 16.75 -47.47 -9.36
C GLU A 61 16.54 -45.96 -9.45
N LEU A 62 15.30 -45.53 -9.68
CA LEU A 62 14.93 -44.12 -9.88
C LEU A 62 14.84 -43.37 -8.52
N THR A 63 15.93 -43.36 -7.75
CA THR A 63 15.99 -42.70 -6.42
C THR A 63 17.20 -41.78 -6.29
N VAL A 64 17.05 -40.69 -5.53
CA VAL A 64 18.13 -39.71 -5.30
C VAL A 64 19.36 -40.37 -4.68
N ALA A 65 19.16 -41.27 -3.71
CA ALA A 65 20.24 -42.00 -3.04
C ALA A 65 21.00 -42.95 -3.98
N ALA A 66 20.31 -43.63 -4.90
CA ALA A 66 20.96 -44.47 -5.91
C ALA A 66 21.79 -43.64 -6.90
N MET A 67 21.30 -42.46 -7.31
CA MET A 67 22.01 -41.55 -8.20
C MET A 67 23.26 -40.94 -7.53
N GLU A 68 23.16 -40.56 -6.25
CA GLU A 68 24.31 -40.05 -5.46
C GLU A 68 25.39 -41.12 -5.26
N LYS A 69 24.97 -42.34 -4.94
CA LYS A 69 25.89 -43.48 -4.81
C LYS A 69 26.62 -43.75 -6.14
N ARG A 70 25.92 -43.69 -7.27
CA ARG A 70 26.50 -43.86 -8.61
C ARG A 70 27.45 -42.72 -8.99
N LEU A 71 27.12 -41.47 -8.64
CA LEU A 71 28.00 -40.31 -8.80
C LEU A 71 29.31 -40.45 -8.01
N ALA A 72 29.23 -40.91 -6.76
CA ALA A 72 30.42 -41.14 -5.93
C ALA A 72 31.33 -42.24 -6.51
N LEU A 73 30.73 -43.30 -7.08
CA LEU A 73 31.47 -44.37 -7.75
C LEU A 73 32.15 -43.90 -9.04
N VAL A 74 31.51 -43.02 -9.82
CA VAL A 74 32.10 -42.40 -11.03
C VAL A 74 33.26 -41.47 -10.66
N ALA A 75 33.12 -40.70 -9.57
CA ALA A 75 34.18 -39.80 -9.08
C ALA A 75 35.41 -40.54 -8.53
N ALA A 76 35.20 -41.72 -7.93
CA ALA A 76 36.28 -42.56 -7.39
C ALA A 76 37.01 -43.39 -8.46
N ALA A 77 36.53 -43.40 -9.70
CA ALA A 77 37.07 -44.24 -10.77
C ALA A 77 38.11 -43.46 -11.61
N THR A 78 39.38 -43.83 -11.46
CA THR A 78 40.51 -43.24 -12.19
C THR A 78 40.69 -43.79 -13.60
N ASP A 79 40.07 -44.94 -13.90
CA ASP A 79 40.36 -45.75 -15.09
C ASP A 79 39.37 -45.51 -16.25
N LEU A 80 38.44 -44.55 -16.11
CA LEU A 80 37.49 -44.18 -17.16
C LEU A 80 38.04 -43.10 -18.09
N ASP A 81 37.75 -43.25 -19.38
CA ASP A 81 37.92 -42.19 -20.40
C ASP A 81 37.29 -40.87 -19.91
N PRO A 82 38.02 -39.74 -19.95
CA PRO A 82 37.49 -38.44 -19.54
C PRO A 82 36.15 -38.10 -20.21
N VAL A 83 35.95 -38.43 -21.50
CA VAL A 83 34.70 -38.11 -22.23
C VAL A 83 33.50 -38.88 -21.65
N ILE A 84 33.69 -40.15 -21.30
CA ILE A 84 32.64 -41.00 -20.72
C ILE A 84 32.33 -40.55 -19.30
N ARG A 85 33.35 -40.17 -18.53
CA ARG A 85 33.21 -39.70 -17.15
C ARG A 85 32.41 -38.40 -17.09
N ASP A 86 32.69 -37.46 -17.98
CA ASP A 86 32.00 -36.18 -18.04
C ASP A 86 30.54 -36.34 -18.51
N TRP A 87 30.30 -37.18 -19.52
CA TRP A 87 28.93 -37.50 -19.96
C TRP A 87 28.12 -38.24 -18.88
N THR A 88 28.72 -39.21 -18.19
CA THR A 88 28.05 -40.01 -17.15
C THR A 88 27.73 -39.16 -15.92
N SER A 89 28.67 -38.31 -15.49
CA SER A 89 28.47 -37.42 -14.33
C SER A 89 27.43 -36.34 -14.61
N SER A 90 27.43 -35.74 -15.80
CA SER A 90 26.40 -34.75 -16.22
C SER A 90 25.01 -35.37 -16.38
N THR A 91 24.91 -36.58 -16.92
CA THR A 91 23.62 -37.29 -17.05
C THR A 91 23.05 -37.68 -15.68
N LEU A 92 23.89 -38.17 -14.77
CA LEU A 92 23.49 -38.50 -13.40
C LEU A 92 23.12 -37.27 -12.57
N SER A 93 23.84 -36.15 -12.73
CA SER A 93 23.52 -34.91 -12.02
C SER A 93 22.20 -34.32 -12.50
N ALA A 94 21.94 -34.33 -13.81
CA ALA A 94 20.66 -33.91 -14.40
C ALA A 94 19.48 -34.79 -13.89
N ALA A 95 19.68 -36.10 -13.81
CA ALA A 95 18.69 -37.03 -13.27
C ALA A 95 18.41 -36.76 -11.78
N ARG A 96 19.46 -36.58 -10.96
CA ARG A 96 19.35 -36.25 -9.53
C ARG A 96 18.59 -34.94 -9.31
N GLU A 97 18.95 -33.89 -10.04
CA GLU A 97 18.29 -32.59 -9.95
C GLU A 97 16.81 -32.67 -10.32
N SER A 98 16.49 -33.46 -11.35
CA SER A 98 15.10 -33.70 -11.78
C SER A 98 14.28 -34.40 -10.70
N LEU A 99 14.85 -35.39 -9.99
CA LEU A 99 14.19 -36.06 -8.88
C LEU A 99 13.96 -35.14 -7.67
N ILE A 100 14.94 -34.28 -7.34
CA ILE A 100 14.79 -33.27 -6.28
C ILE A 100 13.71 -32.24 -6.65
N LYS A 101 13.67 -31.80 -7.90
CA LYS A 101 12.60 -30.91 -8.40
C LYS A 101 11.25 -31.59 -8.26
N THR A 102 11.13 -32.86 -8.66
CA THR A 102 9.88 -33.63 -8.61
C THR A 102 9.28 -33.64 -7.20
N SER A 103 10.07 -33.96 -6.17
CA SER A 103 9.56 -33.99 -4.79
C SER A 103 9.08 -32.60 -4.31
N SER A 104 9.80 -31.54 -4.66
CA SER A 104 9.39 -30.16 -4.32
C SER A 104 8.14 -29.68 -5.06
N LEU A 105 7.89 -30.21 -6.27
CA LEU A 105 6.67 -29.93 -7.04
C LEU A 105 5.48 -30.70 -6.47
N GLU A 106 5.69 -31.94 -6.03
CA GLU A 106 4.65 -32.77 -5.42
C GLU A 106 4.10 -32.18 -4.12
N THR A 107 4.95 -31.62 -3.27
CA THR A 107 4.49 -30.94 -2.04
C THR A 107 3.60 -29.74 -2.37
N LYS A 108 4.03 -28.86 -3.27
CA LYS A 108 3.24 -27.69 -3.71
C LYS A 108 1.92 -28.09 -4.38
N LEU A 109 1.96 -29.14 -5.20
CA LEU A 109 0.79 -29.67 -5.88
C LEU A 109 -0.22 -30.24 -4.87
N ALA A 110 0.25 -30.92 -3.82
CA ALA A 110 -0.62 -31.37 -2.73
C ALA A 110 -1.25 -30.18 -1.98
N GLU A 111 -0.47 -29.12 -1.71
CA GLU A 111 -0.97 -27.89 -1.09
C GLU A 111 -2.09 -27.24 -1.92
N TYR A 112 -1.86 -26.97 -3.22
CA TYR A 112 -2.89 -26.38 -4.09
C TYR A 112 -4.14 -27.24 -4.19
N ARG A 113 -4.00 -28.55 -4.38
CA ARG A 113 -5.15 -29.47 -4.43
C ARG A 113 -5.93 -29.50 -3.11
N SER A 114 -5.24 -29.43 -1.97
CA SER A 114 -5.89 -29.41 -0.66
C SER A 114 -6.68 -28.12 -0.43
N GLN A 115 -6.11 -26.97 -0.80
CA GLN A 115 -6.76 -25.67 -0.65
C GLN A 115 -7.94 -25.51 -1.63
N ALA A 116 -7.80 -25.99 -2.87
CA ALA A 116 -8.89 -26.00 -3.85
C ALA A 116 -10.09 -26.84 -3.36
N ARG A 117 -9.84 -28.00 -2.75
CA ARG A 117 -10.90 -28.83 -2.16
C ARG A 117 -11.56 -28.16 -0.95
N ALA A 118 -10.76 -27.52 -0.09
CA ALA A 118 -11.27 -26.81 1.09
C ALA A 118 -11.99 -25.49 0.75
N ALA A 119 -11.74 -24.92 -0.43
CA ALA A 119 -12.31 -23.63 -0.82
C ALA A 119 -13.84 -23.63 -0.75
N THR A 120 -14.51 -24.69 -1.23
CA THR A 120 -15.98 -24.77 -1.24
C THR A 120 -16.57 -24.72 0.17
N SER A 121 -16.03 -25.49 1.12
CA SER A 121 -16.54 -25.49 2.50
C SER A 121 -16.25 -24.18 3.21
N GLN A 122 -15.07 -23.58 2.98
CA GLN A 122 -14.73 -22.26 3.52
C GLN A 122 -15.63 -21.16 2.95
N THR A 123 -15.97 -21.20 1.67
CA THR A 123 -16.92 -20.27 1.02
C THR A 123 -18.29 -20.36 1.69
N LEU A 124 -18.80 -21.56 1.96
CA LEU A 124 -20.09 -21.74 2.62
C LEU A 124 -20.07 -21.19 4.07
N GLN A 125 -19.04 -21.53 4.85
CA GLN A 125 -18.88 -21.01 6.20
C GLN A 125 -18.77 -19.48 6.24
N LEU A 126 -18.07 -18.90 5.25
CA LEU A 126 -17.92 -17.45 5.15
C LEU A 126 -19.24 -16.77 4.77
N ARG A 127 -20.03 -17.34 3.87
CA ARG A 127 -21.37 -16.82 3.54
C ARG A 127 -22.29 -16.80 4.78
N GLU A 128 -22.25 -17.84 5.59
CA GLU A 128 -23.02 -17.91 6.84
C GLU A 128 -22.56 -16.83 7.84
N ARG A 129 -21.24 -16.67 8.02
CA ARG A 129 -20.69 -15.59 8.85
C ARG A 129 -21.11 -14.20 8.37
N LEU A 130 -21.11 -13.97 7.06
CA LEU A 130 -21.56 -12.71 6.46
C LEU A 130 -23.04 -12.43 6.74
N GLN A 131 -23.90 -13.45 6.66
CA GLN A 131 -25.31 -13.32 7.04
C GLN A 131 -25.44 -12.97 8.53
N ASN A 132 -24.69 -13.63 9.40
CA ASN A 132 -24.69 -13.35 10.83
C ASN A 132 -24.19 -11.94 11.16
N LEU A 133 -23.13 -11.48 10.48
CA LEU A 133 -22.59 -10.12 10.60
C LEU A 133 -23.61 -9.05 10.18
N ALA A 134 -24.43 -9.32 9.17
CA ALA A 134 -25.49 -8.41 8.75
C ALA A 134 -26.65 -8.34 9.78
N SER A 135 -26.89 -9.42 10.52
CA SER A 135 -27.95 -9.52 11.53
C SER A 135 -27.54 -9.15 12.96
N SER A 136 -26.24 -9.01 13.25
CA SER A 136 -25.78 -8.70 14.59
C SER A 136 -26.29 -7.32 15.05
N PRO A 137 -26.84 -7.21 16.27
CA PRO A 137 -27.28 -5.93 16.82
C PRO A 137 -26.08 -4.98 16.93
N ARG A 138 -26.31 -3.70 16.61
CA ARG A 138 -25.32 -2.64 16.81
C ARG A 138 -24.90 -2.66 18.28
N GLU A 139 -23.60 -2.75 18.53
CA GLU A 139 -23.04 -2.67 19.87
C GLU A 139 -23.52 -1.38 20.54
N GLU A 140 -24.27 -1.52 21.62
CA GLU A 140 -24.84 -0.38 22.33
C GLU A 140 -23.71 0.40 23.00
N ILE A 141 -23.64 1.70 22.70
CA ILE A 141 -22.67 2.59 23.34
C ILE A 141 -23.12 2.77 24.79
N PRO A 142 -22.25 2.53 25.79
CA PRO A 142 -22.63 2.72 27.18
C PRO A 142 -23.04 4.18 27.40
N SER A 143 -24.31 4.41 27.76
CA SER A 143 -24.89 5.75 27.92
C SER A 143 -24.33 6.52 29.12
N THR A 144 -23.54 5.88 29.98
CA THR A 144 -22.91 6.46 31.18
C THR A 144 -21.38 6.50 31.11
N ALA A 145 -20.79 6.33 29.92
CA ALA A 145 -19.34 6.34 29.75
C ALA A 145 -18.75 7.75 30.01
N SER A 146 -17.62 7.81 30.72
CA SER A 146 -16.86 9.06 30.89
C SER A 146 -16.25 9.54 29.57
N THR A 147 -15.96 10.85 29.46
CA THR A 147 -15.26 11.43 28.29
C THR A 147 -13.90 10.78 28.02
N SER A 148 -13.18 10.37 29.08
CA SER A 148 -11.92 9.64 28.97
C SER A 148 -12.09 8.25 28.37
N LEU A 149 -13.10 7.49 28.81
CA LEU A 149 -13.39 6.15 28.28
C LEU A 149 -13.84 6.22 26.82
N LEU A 150 -14.71 7.18 26.47
CA LEU A 150 -15.14 7.41 25.09
C LEU A 150 -13.96 7.76 24.18
N SER A 151 -13.04 8.61 24.65
CA SER A 151 -11.82 8.94 23.89
C SER A 151 -10.91 7.73 23.68
N GLN A 152 -10.78 6.86 24.67
CA GLN A 152 -10.02 5.61 24.55
C GLN A 152 -10.66 4.64 23.55
N LEU A 153 -11.98 4.47 23.59
CA LEU A 153 -12.72 3.63 22.65
C LEU A 153 -12.64 4.14 21.22
N ILE A 154 -12.64 5.47 21.03
CA ILE A 154 -12.42 6.11 19.73
C ILE A 154 -11.04 5.74 19.19
N ALA A 155 -9.97 5.94 19.99
CA ALA A 155 -8.61 5.62 19.56
C ALA A 155 -8.43 4.13 19.22
N GLN A 156 -9.05 3.23 19.99
CA GLN A 156 -9.08 1.80 19.68
C GLN A 156 -9.79 1.52 18.35
N THR A 157 -10.96 2.11 18.14
CA THR A 157 -11.74 1.93 16.91
C THR A 157 -10.99 2.48 15.68
N GLU A 158 -10.31 3.61 15.81
CA GLU A 158 -9.46 4.19 14.75
C GLU A 158 -8.29 3.27 14.40
N ALA A 159 -7.63 2.67 15.40
CA ALA A 159 -6.56 1.70 15.18
C ALA A 159 -7.09 0.44 14.47
N GLU A 160 -8.27 -0.04 14.83
CA GLU A 160 -8.90 -1.17 14.15
C GLU A 160 -9.27 -0.83 12.69
N ILE A 161 -9.77 0.38 12.42
CA ILE A 161 -10.06 0.85 11.06
C ILE A 161 -8.77 0.87 10.23
N ALA A 162 -7.68 1.41 10.77
CA ALA A 162 -6.39 1.44 10.09
C ALA A 162 -5.88 0.02 9.77
N GLN A 163 -5.98 -0.92 10.72
CA GLN A 163 -5.59 -2.31 10.50
C GLN A 163 -6.44 -2.99 9.42
N ARG A 164 -7.78 -2.80 9.44
CA ARG A 164 -8.68 -3.36 8.43
C ARG A 164 -8.42 -2.76 7.05
N GLN A 165 -8.14 -1.46 6.97
CA GLN A 165 -7.77 -0.80 5.73
C GLN A 165 -6.48 -1.36 5.14
N GLN A 166 -5.45 -1.56 5.97
CA GLN A 166 -4.20 -2.17 5.52
C GLN A 166 -4.42 -3.57 4.95
N ARG A 167 -5.24 -4.41 5.60
CA ARG A 167 -5.59 -5.75 5.09
C ARG A 167 -6.34 -5.68 3.76
N LEU A 168 -7.20 -4.69 3.57
CA LEU A 168 -7.91 -4.48 2.31
C LEU A 168 -6.92 -4.09 1.20
N ASP A 169 -5.96 -3.21 1.48
CA ASP A 169 -4.90 -2.84 0.53
C ASP A 169 -4.00 -4.04 0.17
N GLU A 170 -3.69 -4.91 1.13
CA GLU A 170 -2.97 -6.16 0.92
C GLU A 170 -3.75 -7.12 0.00
N LEU A 171 -5.06 -7.31 0.25
CA LEU A 171 -5.91 -8.11 -0.63
C LEU A 171 -6.07 -7.46 -2.01
N GLN A 172 -6.05 -6.14 -2.12
CA GLN A 172 -6.11 -5.47 -3.42
C GLN A 172 -4.84 -5.74 -4.23
N LYS A 173 -3.67 -5.77 -3.59
CA LYS A 173 -2.40 -6.19 -4.23
C LYS A 173 -2.45 -7.66 -4.64
N GLU A 174 -2.90 -8.55 -3.76
CA GLU A 174 -3.07 -9.97 -4.09
C GLU A 174 -4.05 -10.15 -5.27
N SER A 175 -5.12 -9.34 -5.34
CA SER A 175 -6.05 -9.36 -6.47
C SER A 175 -5.36 -8.99 -7.79
N GLN A 176 -4.48 -7.99 -7.80
CA GLN A 176 -3.73 -7.59 -8.99
C GLN A 176 -2.75 -8.69 -9.41
N GLU A 177 -2.05 -9.29 -8.44
CA GLU A 177 -1.15 -10.43 -8.67
C GLU A 177 -1.91 -11.64 -9.23
N ARG A 178 -3.08 -11.96 -8.69
CA ARG A 178 -3.95 -13.04 -9.20
C ARG A 178 -4.39 -12.79 -10.64
N VAL A 179 -4.79 -11.56 -10.99
CA VAL A 179 -5.16 -11.20 -12.36
C VAL A 179 -3.97 -11.37 -13.31
N ARG A 180 -2.81 -10.85 -12.91
CA ARG A 180 -1.56 -11.01 -13.66
C ARG A 180 -1.22 -12.49 -13.84
N ARG A 181 -1.25 -13.28 -12.77
CA ARG A 181 -0.93 -14.71 -12.79
C ARG A 181 -1.89 -15.50 -13.68
N LYS A 182 -3.20 -15.20 -13.62
CA LYS A 182 -4.21 -15.78 -14.51
C LYS A 182 -3.92 -15.50 -15.99
N SER A 183 -3.33 -14.35 -16.31
CA SER A 183 -2.94 -14.01 -17.70
C SER A 183 -1.65 -14.69 -18.16
N GLU A 184 -0.69 -14.94 -17.26
CA GLU A 184 0.61 -15.56 -17.56
C GLU A 184 0.51 -17.10 -17.64
N LEU A 185 -0.34 -17.72 -16.81
CA LEU A 185 -0.47 -19.18 -16.66
C LEU A 185 -0.72 -19.95 -17.98
N PRO A 186 -1.61 -19.52 -18.89
CA PRO A 186 -1.85 -20.26 -20.14
C PRO A 186 -0.59 -20.41 -21.00
N GLN A 187 0.23 -19.36 -21.07
CA GLN A 187 1.49 -19.38 -21.83
C GLN A 187 2.52 -20.29 -21.15
N GLU A 188 2.62 -20.26 -19.82
CA GLU A 188 3.52 -21.14 -19.07
C GLU A 188 3.12 -22.62 -19.16
N ILE A 189 1.83 -22.93 -19.17
CA ILE A 189 1.33 -24.30 -19.37
C ILE A 189 1.70 -24.77 -20.78
N ALA A 190 1.53 -23.93 -21.80
CA ALA A 190 1.89 -24.26 -23.17
C ALA A 190 3.40 -24.51 -23.33
N SER A 191 4.26 -23.65 -22.77
CA SER A 191 5.71 -23.84 -22.83
C SER A 191 6.17 -25.08 -22.06
N ALA A 192 5.62 -25.34 -20.87
CA ALA A 192 5.94 -26.53 -20.09
C ALA A 192 5.51 -27.83 -20.80
N ARG A 193 4.38 -27.82 -21.51
CA ARG A 193 3.94 -28.96 -22.34
C ARG A 193 4.88 -29.19 -23.52
N GLN A 194 5.35 -28.12 -24.17
CA GLN A 194 6.32 -28.22 -25.26
C GLN A 194 7.68 -28.76 -24.77
N GLU A 195 8.14 -28.34 -23.58
CA GLU A 195 9.34 -28.90 -22.95
C GLU A 195 9.19 -30.40 -22.66
N LEU A 196 8.03 -30.81 -22.13
CA LEU A 196 7.74 -32.23 -21.90
C LEU A 196 7.78 -33.03 -23.21
N GLU A 197 7.21 -32.51 -24.29
CA GLU A 197 7.23 -33.15 -25.60
C GLU A 197 8.66 -33.30 -26.16
N LYS A 198 9.50 -32.27 -26.03
CA LYS A 198 10.92 -32.34 -26.43
C LYS A 198 11.70 -33.40 -25.65
N ILE A 199 11.43 -33.55 -24.35
CA ILE A 199 12.05 -34.59 -23.52
C ILE A 199 11.49 -35.98 -23.87
N GLN A 200 10.23 -36.08 -24.30
CA GLN A 200 9.65 -37.33 -24.79
C GLN A 200 10.22 -37.77 -26.14
N MET A 201 10.62 -36.82 -27.00
CA MET A 201 11.32 -37.09 -28.25
C MET A 201 12.81 -37.45 -28.09
N ASP A 202 13.31 -37.60 -26.86
CA ASP A 202 14.70 -37.96 -26.51
C ASP A 202 15.79 -36.97 -26.96
N ASP A 203 15.38 -35.81 -27.45
CA ASP A 203 16.26 -34.73 -27.92
C ASP A 203 16.95 -33.94 -26.78
N ALA A 204 16.54 -34.17 -25.53
CA ALA A 204 17.01 -33.39 -24.38
C ALA A 204 18.40 -33.77 -23.86
N LEU A 205 18.89 -34.99 -24.14
CA LEU A 205 20.22 -35.46 -23.73
C LEU A 205 21.03 -35.96 -24.94
N PRO A 206 22.35 -35.66 -25.01
CA PRO A 206 23.19 -36.14 -26.10
C PRO A 206 23.33 -37.66 -26.09
N PRO A 207 23.48 -38.30 -27.27
CA PRO A 207 23.73 -39.74 -27.35
C PRO A 207 25.00 -40.15 -26.61
N PRO A 208 25.05 -41.38 -26.06
CA PRO A 208 26.22 -41.84 -25.35
C PRO A 208 27.43 -41.91 -26.30
N PRO A 209 28.65 -41.58 -25.83
CA PRO A 209 29.86 -41.57 -26.66
C PRO A 209 30.26 -42.97 -27.17
N LEU A 210 29.74 -44.04 -26.56
CA LEU A 210 29.89 -45.42 -27.01
C LEU A 210 28.54 -46.16 -26.90
N LEU A 211 28.19 -46.96 -27.91
CA LEU A 211 27.04 -47.88 -27.84
C LEU A 211 27.38 -49.01 -26.87
N ASN A 212 26.89 -48.89 -25.63
CA ASN A 212 26.89 -49.97 -24.65
C ASN A 212 25.54 -50.01 -23.93
N VAL A 213 25.09 -51.22 -23.60
CA VAL A 213 23.76 -51.44 -22.99
C VAL A 213 23.61 -50.73 -21.63
N GLY A 214 24.72 -50.52 -20.91
CA GLY A 214 24.73 -49.86 -19.61
C GLY A 214 24.57 -48.32 -19.65
N LEU A 215 25.22 -47.61 -20.59
CA LEU A 215 25.07 -46.15 -20.71
C LEU A 215 23.75 -45.79 -21.39
N GLU A 216 23.24 -46.64 -22.29
CA GLU A 216 21.88 -46.51 -22.83
C GLU A 216 20.82 -46.64 -21.73
N GLY A 217 20.96 -47.64 -20.84
CA GLY A 217 20.11 -47.78 -19.66
C GLY A 217 20.17 -46.58 -18.73
N LEU A 218 21.37 -46.01 -18.51
CA LEU A 218 21.54 -44.79 -17.74
C LEU A 218 20.81 -43.60 -18.38
N ARG A 219 21.01 -43.37 -19.68
CA ARG A 219 20.32 -42.30 -20.43
C ARG A 219 18.81 -42.46 -20.34
N ALA A 220 18.29 -43.68 -20.48
CA ALA A 220 16.87 -43.96 -20.34
C ALA A 220 16.34 -43.62 -18.94
N THR A 221 17.05 -43.99 -17.87
CA THR A 221 16.65 -43.64 -16.49
C THR A 221 16.70 -42.13 -16.23
N ALA A 222 17.70 -41.43 -16.78
CA ALA A 222 17.81 -39.97 -16.65
C ALA A 222 16.69 -39.24 -17.41
N LEU A 223 16.41 -39.66 -18.65
CA LEU A 223 15.28 -39.16 -19.43
C LEU A 223 13.96 -39.44 -18.72
N GLN A 224 13.79 -40.62 -18.11
CA GLN A 224 12.59 -40.94 -17.32
C GLN A 224 12.43 -39.99 -16.12
N ALA A 225 13.50 -39.70 -15.37
CA ALA A 225 13.46 -38.73 -14.27
C ALA A 225 13.14 -37.30 -14.73
N MET A 226 13.66 -36.89 -15.89
CA MET A 226 13.35 -35.59 -16.50
C MET A 226 11.89 -35.52 -16.97
N ARG A 227 11.37 -36.59 -17.59
CA ARG A 227 9.95 -36.70 -17.99
C ARG A 227 9.03 -36.60 -16.79
N THR A 228 9.33 -37.28 -15.68
CA THR A 228 8.51 -37.18 -14.46
C THR A 228 8.53 -35.77 -13.87
N ALA A 229 9.69 -35.11 -13.83
CA ALA A 229 9.79 -33.74 -13.34
C ALA A 229 9.01 -32.74 -14.22
N ALA A 230 9.14 -32.85 -15.54
CA ALA A 230 8.42 -32.01 -16.49
C ALA A 230 6.90 -32.26 -16.46
N ALA A 231 6.46 -33.52 -16.35
CA ALA A 231 5.05 -33.86 -16.19
C ALA A 231 4.48 -33.30 -14.89
N LYS A 232 5.22 -33.39 -13.77
CA LYS A 232 4.80 -32.78 -12.49
C LYS A 232 4.76 -31.26 -12.55
N ARG A 233 5.62 -30.62 -13.33
CA ARG A 233 5.55 -29.18 -13.58
C ARG A 233 4.25 -28.80 -14.29
N VAL A 234 3.86 -29.54 -15.32
CA VAL A 234 2.58 -29.32 -16.02
C VAL A 234 1.40 -29.54 -15.05
N GLU A 235 1.39 -30.65 -14.30
CA GLU A 235 0.33 -30.92 -13.31
C GLU A 235 0.25 -29.82 -12.24
N LEU A 236 1.37 -29.25 -11.80
CA LEU A 236 1.40 -28.17 -10.82
C LEU A 236 0.76 -26.89 -11.38
N LEU A 237 1.13 -26.48 -12.60
CA LEU A 237 0.58 -25.28 -13.22
C LEU A 237 -0.92 -25.41 -13.51
N GLU A 238 -1.38 -26.61 -13.88
CA GLU A 238 -2.81 -26.90 -14.02
C GLU A 238 -3.54 -26.86 -12.68
N ALA A 239 -2.94 -27.43 -11.62
CA ALA A 239 -3.48 -27.36 -10.27
C ALA A 239 -3.50 -25.92 -9.72
N GLU A 240 -2.52 -25.09 -10.08
CA GLU A 240 -2.50 -23.67 -9.74
C GLU A 240 -3.66 -22.92 -10.42
N ARG A 241 -3.92 -23.19 -11.71
CA ARG A 241 -5.08 -22.64 -12.43
C ARG A 241 -6.39 -23.02 -11.73
N GLU A 242 -6.58 -24.31 -11.44
CA GLU A 242 -7.77 -24.82 -10.74
C GLU A 242 -7.93 -24.19 -9.35
N PHE A 243 -6.83 -24.02 -8.61
CA PHE A 243 -6.82 -23.35 -7.32
C PHE A 243 -7.28 -21.89 -7.41
N LEU A 244 -6.79 -21.13 -8.40
CA LEU A 244 -7.17 -19.73 -8.62
C LEU A 244 -8.62 -19.57 -9.07
N GLU A 245 -9.19 -20.57 -9.75
CA GLU A 245 -10.61 -20.63 -10.10
C GLU A 245 -11.46 -21.00 -8.88
N ALA A 246 -11.12 -22.08 -8.17
CA ALA A 246 -11.85 -22.57 -7.01
C ALA A 246 -11.87 -21.57 -5.83
N THR A 247 -10.82 -20.79 -5.66
CA THR A 247 -10.72 -19.78 -4.58
C THR A 247 -11.24 -18.40 -4.95
N ASN A 248 -11.73 -18.20 -6.19
CA ASN A 248 -12.17 -16.88 -6.65
C ASN A 248 -13.32 -16.34 -5.81
N ASP A 249 -14.37 -17.13 -5.60
CA ASP A 249 -15.53 -16.76 -4.79
C ASP A 249 -15.15 -16.54 -3.33
N LEU A 250 -14.30 -17.41 -2.78
CA LEU A 250 -13.81 -17.29 -1.40
C LEU A 250 -13.09 -15.95 -1.19
N PHE A 251 -12.25 -15.58 -2.17
CA PHE A 251 -11.48 -14.35 -2.11
C PHE A 251 -12.36 -13.11 -2.22
N GLN A 252 -13.34 -13.11 -3.13
CA GLN A 252 -14.33 -12.03 -3.24
C GLN A 252 -15.11 -11.86 -1.93
N LEU A 253 -15.60 -12.96 -1.34
CA LEU A 253 -16.32 -12.90 -0.06
C LEU A 253 -15.45 -12.41 1.10
N ARG A 254 -14.13 -12.68 1.10
CA ARG A 254 -13.21 -12.13 2.11
C ARG A 254 -13.03 -10.63 1.95
N GLN A 255 -12.98 -10.13 0.71
CA GLN A 255 -12.97 -8.69 0.45
C GLN A 255 -14.27 -8.05 0.94
N ASP A 256 -15.42 -8.65 0.61
CA ASP A 256 -16.73 -8.18 1.06
C ASP A 256 -16.84 -8.18 2.59
N GLU A 257 -16.35 -9.23 3.26
CA GLU A 257 -16.31 -9.32 4.73
C GLU A 257 -15.52 -8.17 5.35
N LEU A 258 -14.30 -7.92 4.85
CA LEU A 258 -13.47 -6.83 5.37
C LEU A 258 -14.08 -5.46 5.07
N GLN A 259 -14.71 -5.27 3.92
CA GLN A 259 -15.45 -4.04 3.60
C GLN A 259 -16.62 -3.83 4.55
N ILE A 260 -17.44 -4.85 4.80
CA ILE A 260 -18.55 -4.78 5.75
C ILE A 260 -18.05 -4.48 7.16
N GLN A 261 -16.98 -5.14 7.61
CA GLN A 261 -16.38 -4.88 8.92
C GLN A 261 -15.82 -3.46 9.03
N LEU A 262 -15.17 -2.95 7.98
CA LEU A 262 -14.67 -1.58 7.92
C LEU A 262 -15.81 -0.57 8.03
N GLU A 263 -16.88 -0.77 7.26
CA GLU A 263 -18.06 0.09 7.30
C GLU A 263 -18.78 0.05 8.65
N ASN A 264 -18.85 -1.12 9.28
CA ASN A 264 -19.38 -1.25 10.65
C ASN A 264 -18.50 -0.54 11.68
N ALA A 265 -17.17 -0.65 11.56
CA ALA A 265 -16.23 0.05 12.43
C ALA A 265 -16.31 1.58 12.27
N LYS A 266 -16.44 2.08 11.03
CA LYS A 266 -16.67 3.52 10.75
C LYS A 266 -17.98 4.02 11.35
N LYS A 267 -19.07 3.24 11.24
CA LYS A 267 -20.36 3.56 11.88
C LYS A 267 -20.26 3.58 13.40
N ARG A 268 -19.49 2.65 13.99
CA ARG A 268 -19.20 2.65 15.43
C ARG A 268 -18.43 3.91 15.83
N LEU A 269 -17.41 4.28 15.06
CA LEU A 269 -16.61 5.48 15.29
C LEU A 269 -17.48 6.74 15.27
N SER A 270 -18.34 6.91 14.27
CA SER A 270 -19.22 8.09 14.18
C SER A 270 -20.23 8.16 15.33
N ALA A 271 -20.76 7.01 15.76
CA ALA A 271 -21.65 6.93 16.91
C ALA A 271 -20.91 7.27 18.23
N LEU A 272 -19.68 6.78 18.42
CA LEU A 272 -18.83 7.14 19.58
C LEU A 272 -18.45 8.62 19.60
N GLN A 273 -18.11 9.20 18.45
CA GLN A 273 -17.82 10.64 18.31
C GLN A 273 -19.06 11.48 18.64
N SER A 274 -20.24 11.06 18.19
CA SER A 274 -21.51 11.73 18.52
C SER A 274 -21.78 11.67 20.01
N ALA A 275 -21.61 10.50 20.65
CA ALA A 275 -21.76 10.36 22.09
C ALA A 275 -20.76 11.24 22.88
N LEU A 276 -19.50 11.30 22.44
CA LEU A 276 -18.49 12.17 23.04
C LEU A 276 -18.86 13.66 22.91
N SER A 277 -19.34 14.09 21.75
CA SER A 277 -19.78 15.48 21.54
C SER A 277 -20.97 15.84 22.44
N ALA A 278 -21.95 14.95 22.59
CA ALA A 278 -23.11 15.15 23.46
C ALA A 278 -22.68 15.27 24.94
N GLN A 279 -21.76 14.40 25.37
CA GLN A 279 -21.22 14.43 26.73
C GLN A 279 -20.44 15.74 27.00
N ARG A 280 -19.61 16.19 26.05
CA ARG A 280 -18.88 17.47 26.17
C ARG A 280 -19.81 18.67 26.22
N GLN A 281 -20.89 18.66 25.43
CA GLN A 281 -21.89 19.73 25.46
C GLN A 281 -22.58 19.79 26.83
N ALA A 282 -22.97 18.64 27.38
CA ALA A 282 -23.55 18.57 28.72
C ALA A 282 -22.58 19.07 29.82
N GLU A 283 -21.30 18.70 29.74
CA GLU A 283 -20.25 19.19 30.64
C GLU A 283 -20.02 20.70 30.51
N ALA A 284 -20.05 21.24 29.30
CA ALA A 284 -19.91 22.68 29.06
C ALA A 284 -21.10 23.49 29.60
N GLU A 285 -22.33 22.99 29.44
CA GLU A 285 -23.53 23.61 29.97
C GLU A 285 -23.57 23.58 31.51
N GLU A 286 -23.14 22.48 32.12
CA GLU A 286 -23.02 22.39 33.57
C GLU A 286 -21.93 23.34 34.10
N ALA A 287 -20.77 23.40 33.44
CA ALA A 287 -19.71 24.33 33.79
C ALA A 287 -20.16 25.80 33.67
N MET A 288 -21.00 26.11 32.68
CA MET A 288 -21.64 27.42 32.53
C MET A 288 -22.58 27.74 33.69
N ARG A 289 -23.48 26.82 34.06
CA ARG A 289 -24.39 27.00 35.20
C ARG A 289 -23.61 27.26 36.49
N GLN A 290 -22.59 26.45 36.74
CA GLN A 290 -21.72 26.63 37.91
C GLN A 290 -20.98 27.97 37.88
N ALA A 291 -20.56 28.45 36.71
CA ALA A 291 -19.84 29.73 36.59
C ALA A 291 -20.76 30.93 36.86
N GLN A 292 -22.00 30.86 36.37
CA GLN A 292 -23.01 31.88 36.64
C GLN A 292 -23.39 31.91 38.13
N GLU A 293 -23.56 30.74 38.75
CA GLU A 293 -23.85 30.66 40.19
C GLU A 293 -22.68 31.18 41.04
N ALA A 294 -21.44 30.82 40.68
CA ALA A 294 -20.25 31.34 41.33
C ALA A 294 -20.13 32.86 41.19
N ASN A 295 -20.46 33.42 40.03
CA ASN A 295 -20.48 34.87 39.81
C ASN A 295 -21.56 35.57 40.64
N TRP A 296 -22.76 35.00 40.70
CA TRP A 296 -23.84 35.53 41.55
C TRP A 296 -23.46 35.54 43.03
N ARG A 297 -22.86 34.45 43.54
CA ARG A 297 -22.37 34.37 44.94
C ARG A 297 -21.21 35.34 45.20
N ALA A 298 -20.38 35.59 44.19
CA ALA A 298 -19.26 36.54 44.26
C ALA A 298 -19.68 38.01 44.09
N ALA A 299 -20.96 38.29 43.78
CA ALA A 299 -21.41 39.65 43.47
C ALA A 299 -21.11 40.63 44.62
N ASN A 300 -21.27 40.24 45.88
CA ASN A 300 -21.00 41.11 47.04
C ASN A 300 -19.59 40.94 47.63
N ALA A 301 -18.72 40.16 46.98
CA ALA A 301 -17.35 39.90 47.45
C ALA A 301 -16.38 41.04 47.09
N HIS A 302 -15.12 40.91 47.51
CA HIS A 302 -14.05 41.85 47.18
C HIS A 302 -13.91 42.01 45.64
N PRO A 303 -13.60 43.22 45.11
CA PRO A 303 -13.53 43.48 43.66
C PRO A 303 -12.67 42.49 42.86
N GLU A 304 -11.53 42.05 43.41
CA GLU A 304 -10.67 41.03 42.77
C GLU A 304 -11.34 39.66 42.63
N ILE A 305 -12.19 39.26 43.59
CA ILE A 305 -12.93 37.99 43.53
C ILE A 305 -14.04 38.08 42.48
N ARG A 306 -14.74 39.22 42.43
CA ARG A 306 -15.75 39.49 41.40
C ARG A 306 -15.14 39.45 40.00
N ARG A 307 -13.99 40.11 39.79
CA ARG A 307 -13.26 40.08 38.50
C ARG A 307 -12.91 38.66 38.05
N LEU A 308 -12.46 37.80 38.96
CA LEU A 308 -12.14 36.41 38.64
C LEU A 308 -13.39 35.58 38.31
N ALA A 309 -14.50 35.83 38.99
CA ALA A 309 -15.77 35.16 38.70
C ALA A 309 -16.36 35.58 37.34
N GLU A 310 -16.28 36.87 36.99
CA GLU A 310 -16.65 37.39 35.67
C GLU A 310 -15.78 36.77 34.55
N GLU A 311 -14.47 36.68 34.76
CA GLU A 311 -13.57 36.02 33.80
C GLU A 311 -13.88 34.52 33.65
N ASN A 312 -14.22 33.83 34.74
CA ASN A 312 -14.63 32.41 34.68
C ASN A 312 -15.93 32.24 33.88
N GLU A 313 -16.89 33.15 34.03
CA GLU A 313 -18.11 33.14 33.23
C GLU A 313 -17.81 33.33 31.74
N LEU A 314 -16.86 34.20 31.38
CA LEU A 314 -16.42 34.36 29.99
C LEU A 314 -15.76 33.09 29.44
N LEU A 315 -14.92 32.41 30.24
CA LEU A 315 -14.33 31.12 29.86
C LEU A 315 -15.40 30.03 29.67
N ALA A 316 -16.39 29.98 30.56
CA ALA A 316 -17.49 29.02 30.44
C ALA A 316 -18.39 29.32 29.22
N LYS A 317 -18.66 30.60 28.94
CA LYS A 317 -19.33 31.06 27.69
C LYS A 317 -18.58 30.61 26.44
N ARG A 318 -17.24 30.72 26.45
CA ARG A 318 -16.40 30.27 25.32
C ARG A 318 -16.51 28.77 25.08
N ARG A 319 -16.65 27.95 26.14
CA ARG A 319 -16.84 26.50 26.06
C ARG A 319 -18.26 26.10 25.63
N ALA A 320 -19.30 26.78 26.11
CA ALA A 320 -20.70 26.42 25.84
C ALA A 320 -21.31 27.08 24.60
N GLY A 321 -20.69 28.13 24.06
CA GLY A 321 -21.23 28.91 22.94
C GLY A 321 -21.24 28.15 21.60
N GLU A 322 -21.94 28.71 20.61
CA GLU A 322 -22.05 28.15 19.25
C GLU A 322 -20.69 28.05 18.52
N ASN A 323 -19.78 28.98 18.81
CA ASN A 323 -18.40 28.96 18.32
C ASN A 323 -17.43 28.24 19.27
N SER A 324 -17.92 27.28 20.06
CA SER A 324 -17.09 26.50 20.98
C SER A 324 -16.06 25.66 20.21
N PRO A 325 -14.88 25.39 20.80
CA PRO A 325 -13.90 24.51 20.20
C PRO A 325 -14.48 23.11 19.92
N SER A 326 -15.35 22.61 20.80
CA SER A 326 -16.02 21.32 20.65
C SER A 326 -17.00 21.29 19.45
N ALA A 327 -17.80 22.34 19.21
CA ALA A 327 -18.67 22.42 18.04
C ALA A 327 -17.86 22.52 16.73
N LYS A 328 -16.80 23.34 16.73
CA LYS A 328 -15.87 23.44 15.59
C LYS A 328 -15.19 22.11 15.30
N LEU A 329 -14.81 21.35 16.32
CA LEU A 329 -14.18 20.04 16.15
C LEU A 329 -15.12 19.08 15.39
N VAL A 330 -16.42 19.08 15.69
CA VAL A 330 -17.41 18.29 14.94
C VAL A 330 -17.46 18.73 13.48
N ALA A 331 -17.54 20.04 13.21
CA ALA A 331 -17.53 20.53 11.83
C ALA A 331 -16.26 20.13 11.06
N VAL A 332 -15.08 20.33 11.66
CA VAL A 332 -13.77 19.97 11.07
C VAL A 332 -13.64 18.47 10.82
N THR A 333 -14.12 17.63 11.74
CA THR A 333 -14.10 16.16 11.57
C THR A 333 -15.00 15.72 10.42
N THR A 334 -16.20 16.28 10.29
CA THR A 334 -17.09 15.98 9.15
C THR A 334 -16.48 16.43 7.83
N GLU A 335 -15.90 17.63 7.79
CA GLU A 335 -15.27 18.17 6.59
C GLU A 335 -14.05 17.33 6.18
N LEU A 336 -13.21 16.91 7.13
CA LEU A 336 -12.08 16.02 6.90
C LEU A 336 -12.49 14.72 6.20
N GLU A 337 -13.59 14.12 6.62
CA GLU A 337 -14.11 12.90 5.98
C GLU A 337 -14.60 13.19 4.55
N THR A 338 -15.29 14.31 4.32
CA THR A 338 -15.70 14.69 2.95
C THR A 338 -14.52 14.92 2.01
N VAL A 339 -13.46 15.58 2.49
CA VAL A 339 -12.23 15.84 1.72
C VAL A 339 -11.53 14.53 1.38
N ARG A 340 -11.45 13.59 2.34
CA ARG A 340 -10.89 12.25 2.10
C ARG A 340 -11.68 11.46 1.06
N GLN A 341 -13.00 11.52 1.12
CA GLN A 341 -13.87 10.85 0.14
C GLN A 341 -13.71 11.46 -1.26
N GLN A 342 -13.67 12.79 -1.37
CA GLN A 342 -13.41 13.48 -2.65
C GLN A 342 -12.04 13.08 -3.22
N ARG A 343 -11.03 12.98 -2.36
CA ARG A 343 -9.69 12.54 -2.75
C ARG A 343 -9.68 11.13 -3.33
N GLU A 344 -10.33 10.19 -2.65
CA GLU A 344 -10.40 8.80 -3.10
C GLU A 344 -11.21 8.69 -4.41
N GLN A 345 -12.28 9.48 -4.57
CA GLN A 345 -13.02 9.58 -5.81
C GLN A 345 -12.13 10.03 -6.96
N ILE A 346 -11.35 11.10 -6.80
CA ILE A 346 -10.41 11.60 -7.81
C ILE A 346 -9.38 10.54 -8.18
N LYS A 347 -8.79 9.86 -7.19
CA LYS A 347 -7.83 8.78 -7.41
C LYS A 347 -8.44 7.62 -8.21
N SER A 348 -9.64 7.19 -7.84
CA SER A 348 -10.35 6.12 -8.55
C SER A 348 -10.73 6.50 -9.99
N GLN A 349 -11.09 7.75 -10.23
CA GLN A 349 -11.38 8.29 -11.56
C GLN A 349 -10.14 8.29 -12.44
N LEU A 350 -9.00 8.74 -11.90
CA LEU A 350 -7.71 8.72 -12.59
C LEU A 350 -7.32 7.28 -12.97
N ASP A 351 -7.40 6.33 -12.04
CA ASP A 351 -7.07 4.92 -12.30
C ASP A 351 -8.01 4.30 -13.34
N SER A 352 -9.30 4.62 -13.29
CA SER A 352 -10.29 4.21 -14.30
C SER A 352 -9.93 4.71 -15.70
N ILE A 353 -9.54 5.99 -15.82
CA ILE A 353 -9.17 6.57 -17.11
C ILE A 353 -7.87 5.97 -17.63
N ARG A 354 -6.87 5.75 -16.76
CA ARG A 354 -5.61 5.09 -17.13
C ARG A 354 -5.87 3.70 -17.72
N LYS A 355 -6.67 2.87 -17.05
CA LYS A 355 -7.06 1.54 -17.55
C LYS A 355 -7.80 1.61 -18.88
N ARG A 356 -8.74 2.55 -19.03
CA ARG A 356 -9.48 2.73 -20.29
C ARG A 356 -8.57 3.17 -21.43
N LEU A 357 -7.58 4.01 -21.15
CA LEU A 357 -6.58 4.45 -22.11
C LEU A 357 -5.67 3.29 -22.54
N GLU A 358 -5.25 2.42 -21.61
CA GLU A 358 -4.46 1.22 -21.92
C GLU A 358 -5.21 0.24 -22.84
N ILE A 359 -6.52 0.08 -22.64
CA ILE A 359 -7.35 -0.87 -23.42
C ILE A 359 -7.76 -0.29 -24.78
N LEU A 360 -8.25 0.94 -24.80
CA LEU A 360 -8.92 1.54 -25.97
C LEU A 360 -8.01 2.51 -26.74
N GLY A 361 -6.82 2.83 -26.22
CA GLY A 361 -5.96 3.89 -26.75
C GLY A 361 -6.63 5.26 -26.74
N SER A 362 -6.08 6.20 -27.53
CA SER A 362 -6.59 7.57 -27.68
C SER A 362 -7.84 7.66 -28.56
N SER A 363 -8.89 6.91 -28.22
CA SER A 363 -10.19 6.92 -28.89
C SER A 363 -10.98 8.21 -28.62
N GLU A 364 -11.84 8.62 -29.55
CA GLU A 364 -12.71 9.81 -29.42
C GLU A 364 -13.57 9.76 -28.16
N VAL A 365 -14.09 8.58 -27.82
CA VAL A 365 -14.91 8.34 -26.61
C VAL A 365 -14.11 8.62 -25.33
N VAL A 366 -12.84 8.21 -25.30
CA VAL A 366 -11.95 8.44 -24.16
C VAL A 366 -11.62 9.92 -24.03
N GLY A 367 -11.38 10.62 -25.15
CA GLY A 367 -11.15 12.07 -25.10
C GLY A 367 -12.37 12.90 -24.71
N GLN A 368 -13.58 12.50 -25.12
CA GLN A 368 -14.81 13.14 -24.64
C GLN A 368 -15.00 12.92 -23.14
N LEU A 369 -14.73 11.71 -22.64
CA LEU A 369 -14.76 11.40 -21.21
C LEU A 369 -13.73 12.24 -20.44
N MET A 370 -12.48 12.33 -20.91
CA MET A 370 -11.43 13.15 -20.30
C MET A 370 -11.82 14.63 -20.23
N ARG A 371 -12.45 15.19 -21.27
CA ARG A 371 -12.95 16.57 -21.25
C ARG A 371 -14.09 16.76 -20.25
N LYS A 372 -15.02 15.80 -20.16
CA LYS A 372 -16.09 15.82 -19.16
C LYS A 372 -15.49 15.82 -17.74
N GLN A 373 -14.54 14.92 -17.47
CA GLN A 373 -13.87 14.81 -16.18
C GLN A 373 -13.07 16.08 -15.85
N ARG A 374 -12.38 16.69 -16.83
CA ARG A 374 -11.69 17.97 -16.65
C ARG A 374 -12.61 19.11 -16.19
N ASN A 375 -13.84 19.13 -16.68
CA ASN A 375 -14.84 20.12 -16.28
C ASN A 375 -15.50 19.79 -14.92
N GLU A 376 -15.47 18.53 -14.50
CA GLU A 376 -15.99 18.05 -13.21
C GLU A 376 -14.93 18.14 -12.09
N LEU A 377 -13.65 18.36 -12.42
CA LEU A 377 -12.59 18.50 -11.42
C LEU A 377 -12.84 19.69 -10.48
N PRO A 378 -12.55 19.54 -9.17
CA PRO A 378 -12.65 20.64 -8.23
C PRO A 378 -11.78 21.84 -8.62
N SER A 379 -12.27 23.04 -8.31
CA SER A 379 -11.51 24.26 -8.54
C SER A 379 -10.29 24.32 -7.63
N LEU A 380 -9.09 24.25 -8.22
CA LEU A 380 -7.82 24.44 -7.50
C LEU A 380 -7.76 25.79 -6.77
N SER A 381 -8.41 26.83 -7.29
CA SER A 381 -8.47 28.13 -6.61
C SER A 381 -9.26 28.05 -5.31
N GLN A 382 -10.35 27.27 -5.27
CA GLN A 382 -11.16 27.08 -4.06
C GLN A 382 -10.39 26.26 -3.03
N ILE A 383 -9.72 25.19 -3.46
CA ILE A 383 -8.87 24.37 -2.57
C ILE A 383 -7.74 25.23 -1.96
N ASN A 384 -7.03 26.01 -2.78
CA ASN A 384 -5.97 26.89 -2.29
C ASN A 384 -6.47 27.98 -1.33
N LEU A 385 -7.68 28.50 -1.58
CA LEU A 385 -8.31 29.46 -0.66
C LEU A 385 -8.67 28.79 0.68
N ALA A 386 -9.18 27.56 0.65
CA ALA A 386 -9.48 26.78 1.84
C ALA A 386 -8.21 26.51 2.66
N ILE A 387 -7.12 26.05 2.04
CA ILE A 387 -5.81 25.85 2.70
C ILE A 387 -5.37 27.13 3.41
N LYS A 388 -5.39 28.28 2.72
CA LYS A 388 -5.03 29.58 3.33
C LYS A 388 -5.93 29.94 4.51
N ARG A 389 -7.23 29.67 4.42
CA ARG A 389 -8.19 29.89 5.51
C ARG A 389 -7.78 29.09 6.75
N TYR A 390 -7.49 27.79 6.59
CA TYR A 390 -7.13 26.93 7.71
C TYR A 390 -5.76 27.28 8.30
N ILE A 391 -4.78 27.65 7.49
CA ILE A 391 -3.48 28.14 8.01
C ILE A 391 -3.69 29.35 8.93
N ASN A 392 -4.54 30.30 8.53
CA ASN A 392 -4.85 31.46 9.35
C ASN A 392 -5.62 31.08 10.63
N GLU A 393 -6.58 30.17 10.55
CA GLU A 393 -7.35 29.70 11.71
C GLU A 393 -6.47 28.92 12.71
N ILE A 394 -5.54 28.08 12.21
CA ILE A 394 -4.54 27.37 13.02
C ILE A 394 -3.67 28.38 13.78
N ALA A 395 -3.19 29.43 13.11
CA ALA A 395 -2.39 30.48 13.74
C ALA A 395 -3.17 31.23 14.84
N GLN A 396 -4.46 31.51 14.62
CA GLN A 396 -5.33 32.14 15.62
C GLN A 396 -5.53 31.24 16.85
N ILE A 397 -5.81 29.95 16.64
CA ILE A 397 -5.96 28.98 17.75
C ILE A 397 -4.65 28.82 18.52
N GLN A 398 -3.51 28.82 17.82
CA GLN A 398 -2.20 28.75 18.45
C GLN A 398 -1.94 29.97 19.34
N ALA A 399 -2.32 31.17 18.91
CA ALA A 399 -2.22 32.38 19.72
C ALA A 399 -3.14 32.30 20.95
N GLU A 400 -4.41 31.88 20.78
CA GLU A 400 -5.36 31.67 21.89
C GLU A 400 -4.83 30.65 22.92
N LEU A 401 -4.22 29.55 22.46
CA LEU A 401 -3.58 28.55 23.30
C LEU A 401 -2.42 29.12 24.14
N ILE A 402 -1.58 29.97 23.54
CA ILE A 402 -0.48 30.63 24.26
C ILE A 402 -1.05 31.52 25.37
N GLU A 403 -2.03 32.38 25.05
CA GLU A 403 -2.66 33.26 26.04
C GLU A 403 -3.31 32.49 27.20
N LEU A 404 -3.99 31.38 26.91
CA LEU A 404 -4.64 30.55 27.94
C LEU A 404 -3.61 29.81 28.80
N ARG A 405 -2.50 29.34 28.22
CA ARG A 405 -1.39 28.72 28.95
C ARG A 405 -0.68 29.72 29.86
N ASP A 406 -0.50 30.96 29.40
CA ASP A 406 0.05 32.04 30.22
C ASP A 406 -0.87 32.34 31.42
N LYS A 407 -2.18 32.49 31.18
CA LYS A 407 -3.19 32.64 32.25
C LYS A 407 -3.19 31.46 33.22
N ARG A 408 -2.94 30.24 32.73
CA ARG A 408 -2.84 29.04 33.57
C ARG A 408 -1.56 29.04 34.40
N ALA A 409 -0.45 29.51 33.84
CA ALA A 409 0.85 29.63 34.51
C ALA A 409 0.85 30.72 35.60
N GLU A 410 0.06 31.78 35.43
CA GLU A 410 -0.11 32.85 36.42
C GLU A 410 -0.95 32.45 37.65
N MET A 411 -1.69 31.33 37.57
CA MET A 411 -2.60 30.89 38.64
C MET A 411 -1.96 30.81 40.05
N PRO A 412 -0.76 30.23 40.25
CA PRO A 412 -0.14 30.17 41.57
C PRO A 412 0.13 31.57 42.17
N ALA A 413 0.49 32.55 41.32
CA ALA A 413 0.73 33.92 41.77
C ALA A 413 -0.59 34.62 42.16
N ILE A 414 -1.66 34.41 41.40
CA ILE A 414 -3.01 34.91 41.69
C ILE A 414 -3.52 34.35 43.03
N GLU A 415 -3.34 33.06 43.26
CA GLU A 415 -3.74 32.39 44.51
C GLU A 415 -2.99 32.94 45.72
N LEU A 416 -1.69 33.16 45.59
CA LEU A 416 -0.87 33.75 46.64
C LEU A 416 -1.33 35.19 46.96
N ARG A 417 -1.65 35.97 45.92
CA ARG A 417 -2.17 37.35 46.06
C ARG A 417 -3.52 37.37 46.77
N LEU A 418 -4.45 36.50 46.39
CA LEU A 418 -5.76 36.36 47.03
C LEU A 418 -5.64 35.94 48.50
N ARG A 419 -4.80 34.96 48.81
CA ARG A 419 -4.56 34.52 50.20
C ARG A 419 -4.00 35.65 51.06
N ARG A 420 -3.07 36.46 50.53
CA ARG A 420 -2.55 37.64 51.24
C ARG A 420 -3.63 38.70 51.45
N LEU A 421 -4.46 38.98 50.44
CA LEU A 421 -5.57 39.92 50.56
C LEU A 421 -6.59 39.48 51.62
N LEU A 422 -6.97 38.20 51.60
CA LEU A 422 -7.86 37.62 52.62
C LEU A 422 -7.25 37.73 54.03
N ALA A 423 -5.95 37.46 54.18
CA ALA A 423 -5.26 37.57 55.46
C ALA A 423 -5.11 39.03 55.97
N GLN A 424 -5.03 40.02 55.07
CA GLN A 424 -4.84 41.43 55.42
C GLN A 424 -6.15 42.17 55.74
N GLN A 425 -7.23 41.89 55.01
CA GLN A 425 -8.50 42.63 55.16
C GLN A 425 -9.53 41.97 56.08
N LEU A 426 -9.41 40.67 56.40
CA LEU A 426 -10.42 39.95 57.19
C LEU A 426 -9.82 39.40 58.48
N ARG A 427 -9.83 40.22 59.55
CA ARG A 427 -9.80 39.71 60.94
C ARG A 427 -11.04 38.84 61.28
N PHE A 428 -12.04 38.84 60.40
CA PHE A 428 -13.24 37.99 60.41
C PHE A 428 -13.33 37.19 59.10
N SER A 429 -12.42 36.23 58.90
CA SER A 429 -12.55 35.29 57.79
C SER A 429 -13.65 34.29 58.13
N ASN A 430 -14.87 34.54 57.67
CA ASN A 430 -15.90 33.49 57.66
C ASN A 430 -15.43 32.34 56.77
N GLU A 431 -15.59 31.11 57.25
CA GLU A 431 -15.22 29.89 56.54
C GLU A 431 -15.85 29.81 55.13
N GLU A 432 -17.04 30.39 54.99
CA GLU A 432 -17.80 30.56 53.75
C GLU A 432 -17.02 31.35 52.66
N THR A 433 -16.34 32.44 53.01
CA THR A 433 -15.59 33.27 52.03
C THR A 433 -14.38 32.51 51.49
N SER A 434 -13.70 31.75 52.36
CA SER A 434 -12.59 30.90 51.95
C SER A 434 -13.05 29.75 51.05
N GLN A 435 -14.22 29.17 51.32
CA GLN A 435 -14.83 28.14 50.47
C GLN A 435 -15.20 28.71 49.08
N ILE A 436 -15.80 29.90 49.01
CA ILE A 436 -16.14 30.57 47.74
C ILE A 436 -14.89 30.84 46.90
N VAL A 437 -13.83 31.37 47.51
CA VAL A 437 -12.57 31.67 46.79
C VAL A 437 -11.91 30.39 46.28
N ASN A 438 -11.87 29.33 47.09
CA ASN A 438 -11.33 28.05 46.65
C ASN A 438 -12.17 27.44 45.51
N ALA A 439 -13.50 27.60 45.55
CA ALA A 439 -14.39 27.14 44.48
C ALA A 439 -14.18 27.91 43.16
N ILE A 440 -14.04 29.24 43.21
CA ILE A 440 -13.77 30.07 42.03
C ILE A 440 -12.41 29.71 41.41
N LEU A 441 -11.39 29.50 42.24
CA LEU A 441 -10.06 29.12 41.78
C LEU A 441 -10.03 27.70 41.20
N SER A 442 -10.66 26.72 41.86
CA SER A 442 -10.73 25.35 41.33
C SER A 442 -11.51 25.30 40.02
N GLN A 443 -12.62 26.03 39.93
CA GLN A 443 -13.41 26.17 38.71
C GLN A 443 -12.59 26.82 37.58
N ARG A 444 -11.84 27.89 37.89
CA ARG A 444 -10.97 28.53 36.90
C ARG A 444 -9.93 27.57 36.34
N ARG A 445 -9.26 26.81 37.21
CA ARG A 445 -8.29 25.79 36.80
C ARG A 445 -8.93 24.77 35.87
N PHE A 446 -10.09 24.23 36.26
CA PHE A 446 -10.84 23.27 35.46
C PHE A 446 -11.25 23.84 34.09
N LEU A 447 -11.78 25.06 34.05
CA LEU A 447 -12.18 25.73 32.80
C LEU A 447 -11.00 25.97 31.87
N LEU A 448 -9.87 26.46 32.40
CA LEU A 448 -8.65 26.68 31.62
C LEU A 448 -8.08 25.34 31.11
N ASP A 449 -7.92 24.35 31.98
CA ASP A 449 -7.37 23.03 31.60
C ASP A 449 -8.23 22.35 30.53
N SER A 450 -9.57 22.41 30.69
CA SER A 450 -10.50 21.84 29.73
C SER A 450 -10.47 22.60 28.39
N LEU A 451 -10.48 23.94 28.42
CA LEU A 451 -10.46 24.75 27.20
C LEU A 451 -9.15 24.59 26.43
N ILE A 452 -8.01 24.54 27.12
CA ILE A 452 -6.69 24.25 26.53
C ILE A 452 -6.72 22.88 25.86
N SER A 453 -7.23 21.85 26.56
CA SER A 453 -7.31 20.49 25.99
C SER A 453 -8.21 20.41 24.76
N GLU A 454 -9.37 21.07 24.77
CA GLU A 454 -10.28 21.12 23.62
C GLU A 454 -9.67 21.87 22.42
N LEU A 455 -8.97 22.99 22.66
CA LEU A 455 -8.28 23.75 21.62
C LEU A 455 -7.08 22.99 21.05
N ASP A 456 -6.32 22.27 21.88
CA ASP A 456 -5.22 21.42 21.41
C ASP A 456 -5.75 20.32 20.47
N GLN A 457 -6.87 19.67 20.82
CA GLN A 457 -7.51 18.68 19.93
C GLN A 457 -7.99 19.30 18.63
N LEU A 458 -8.61 20.48 18.68
CA LEU A 458 -9.04 21.22 17.50
C LEU A 458 -7.84 21.61 16.61
N PHE A 459 -6.74 22.06 17.21
CA PHE A 459 -5.50 22.39 16.52
C PHE A 459 -4.94 21.20 15.73
N PHE A 460 -4.83 20.02 16.38
CA PHE A 460 -4.36 18.81 15.69
C PHE A 460 -5.29 18.42 14.55
N LYS A 461 -6.62 18.46 14.76
CA LYS A 461 -7.59 18.08 13.72
C LYS A 461 -7.61 19.06 12.54
N LEU A 462 -7.46 20.36 12.79
CA LEU A 462 -7.33 21.36 11.73
C LEU A 462 -6.05 21.19 10.92
N THR A 463 -4.95 20.84 11.57
CA THR A 463 -3.68 20.53 10.88
C THR A 463 -3.84 19.30 9.99
N GLU A 464 -4.53 18.27 10.48
CA GLU A 464 -4.87 17.08 9.68
C GLU A 464 -5.78 17.43 8.47
N LEU A 465 -6.74 18.34 8.65
CA LEU A 465 -7.61 18.83 7.58
C LEU A 465 -6.85 19.65 6.54
N GLU A 466 -5.97 20.56 6.96
CA GLU A 466 -5.08 21.30 6.06
C GLU A 466 -4.21 20.33 5.25
N THR A 467 -3.62 19.32 5.89
CA THR A 467 -2.83 18.29 5.21
C THR A 467 -3.69 17.51 4.21
N ALA A 468 -4.93 17.17 4.55
CA ALA A 468 -5.85 16.48 3.65
C ALA A 468 -6.21 17.32 2.41
N TYR A 469 -6.44 18.62 2.57
CA TYR A 469 -6.66 19.55 1.46
C TYR A 469 -5.42 19.72 0.59
N THR A 470 -4.23 19.78 1.20
CA THR A 470 -2.95 19.84 0.47
C THR A 470 -2.74 18.58 -0.38
N LEU A 471 -3.03 17.40 0.16
CA LEU A 471 -3.01 16.15 -0.61
C LEU A 471 -4.03 16.19 -1.77
N LEU A 472 -5.29 16.55 -1.48
CA LEU A 472 -6.35 16.66 -2.49
C LEU A 472 -5.95 17.59 -3.63
N ARG A 473 -5.32 18.73 -3.32
CA ARG A 473 -4.77 19.66 -4.32
C ARG A 473 -3.75 18.96 -5.21
N ASP A 474 -2.81 18.23 -4.62
CA ASP A 474 -1.72 17.58 -5.35
C ASP A 474 -2.24 16.45 -6.26
N GLU A 475 -3.21 15.65 -5.81
CA GLU A 475 -3.87 14.65 -6.65
C GLU A 475 -4.72 15.29 -7.76
N THR A 476 -5.42 16.39 -7.47
CA THR A 476 -6.18 17.14 -8.48
C THR A 476 -5.26 17.76 -9.52
N LEU A 477 -4.11 18.29 -9.12
CA LEU A 477 -3.07 18.80 -10.02
C LEU A 477 -2.52 17.68 -10.90
N SER A 478 -2.12 16.57 -10.30
CA SER A 478 -1.62 15.40 -11.04
C SER A 478 -2.66 14.89 -12.04
N PHE A 479 -3.93 14.83 -11.67
CA PHE A 479 -4.99 14.41 -12.57
C PHE A 479 -5.21 15.41 -13.70
N ARG A 480 -5.24 16.71 -13.40
CA ARG A 480 -5.37 17.76 -14.42
C ARG A 480 -4.21 17.73 -15.40
N ASP A 481 -2.98 17.60 -14.90
CA ASP A 481 -1.77 17.59 -15.74
C ASP A 481 -1.75 16.32 -16.62
N PHE A 482 -2.16 15.16 -16.09
CA PHE A 482 -2.38 13.94 -16.87
C PHE A 482 -3.43 14.13 -17.98
N LEU A 483 -4.56 14.77 -17.66
CA LEU A 483 -5.61 15.07 -18.65
C LEU A 483 -5.10 16.06 -19.71
N ASP A 484 -4.41 17.12 -19.32
CA ASP A 484 -3.91 18.14 -20.26
C ASP A 484 -2.84 17.56 -21.20
N GLU A 485 -1.99 16.66 -20.72
CA GLU A 485 -1.03 15.92 -21.56
C GLU A 485 -1.74 15.05 -22.60
N HIS A 486 -2.80 14.33 -22.23
CA HIS A 486 -3.45 13.35 -23.11
C HIS A 486 -4.58 13.94 -23.99
N ILE A 487 -5.24 15.03 -23.57
CA ILE A 487 -6.33 15.68 -24.33
C ILE A 487 -5.83 16.29 -25.65
N LEU A 488 -4.59 16.78 -25.68
CA LEU A 488 -4.00 17.41 -26.86
C LEU A 488 -3.78 16.43 -28.03
N TRP A 489 -3.66 15.14 -27.74
CA TRP A 489 -3.41 14.10 -28.75
C TRP A 489 -4.68 13.38 -29.23
N VAL A 490 -5.85 13.69 -28.68
CA VAL A 490 -7.11 13.09 -29.14
C VAL A 490 -7.58 13.80 -30.41
N ARG A 491 -7.74 13.01 -31.49
CA ARG A 491 -8.33 13.44 -32.77
C ARG A 491 -9.66 14.14 -32.53
N SER A 492 -9.66 15.47 -32.65
CA SER A 492 -10.77 16.33 -32.28
C SER A 492 -11.79 16.56 -33.40
N ALA A 493 -11.62 15.93 -34.57
CA ALA A 493 -12.49 16.13 -35.71
C ALA A 493 -12.79 14.80 -36.40
N LYS A 494 -14.06 14.58 -36.73
CA LYS A 494 -14.47 13.64 -37.78
C LYS A 494 -13.66 13.98 -39.04
N PRO A 495 -13.20 13.00 -39.84
CA PRO A 495 -12.57 13.31 -41.11
C PRO A 495 -13.54 14.19 -41.90
N TYR A 496 -13.08 15.36 -42.36
CA TYR A 496 -13.90 16.26 -43.17
C TYR A 496 -14.51 15.43 -44.31
N GLY A 497 -15.82 15.23 -44.24
CA GLY A 497 -16.54 14.53 -45.28
C GLY A 497 -16.67 15.43 -46.50
N ILE A 498 -16.78 14.85 -47.68
CA ILE A 498 -17.07 15.58 -48.93
C ILE A 498 -18.34 16.45 -48.77
N GLN A 499 -19.26 16.05 -47.89
CA GLN A 499 -20.49 16.79 -47.57
C GLN A 499 -20.24 18.11 -46.83
N ASP A 500 -19.22 18.18 -45.96
CA ASP A 500 -18.86 19.43 -45.26
C ASP A 500 -18.08 20.38 -46.19
N ALA A 501 -17.30 19.83 -47.14
CA ALA A 501 -16.66 20.60 -48.20
C ALA A 501 -17.69 21.21 -49.16
N GLN A 502 -18.77 20.49 -49.49
CA GLN A 502 -19.87 21.02 -50.29
C GLN A 502 -20.62 22.16 -49.59
N ARG A 503 -20.94 22.01 -48.30
CA ARG A 503 -21.58 23.10 -47.52
C ARG A 503 -20.68 24.32 -47.37
N ALA A 504 -19.38 24.11 -47.18
CA ALA A 504 -18.40 25.20 -47.15
C ALA A 504 -18.31 25.91 -48.51
N TRP A 505 -18.36 25.15 -49.62
CA TRP A 505 -18.35 25.70 -50.97
C TRP A 505 -19.65 26.45 -51.32
N GLU A 506 -20.80 25.95 -50.91
CA GLU A 506 -22.09 26.62 -51.05
C GLU A 506 -22.12 27.95 -50.28
N GLY A 507 -21.65 27.95 -49.03
CA GLY A 507 -21.49 29.18 -48.25
C GLY A 507 -20.49 30.16 -48.86
N LEU A 508 -19.38 29.67 -49.43
CA LEU A 508 -18.40 30.52 -50.12
C LEU A 508 -18.98 31.10 -51.41
N ARG A 509 -19.79 30.34 -52.14
CA ARG A 509 -20.49 30.78 -53.35
C ARG A 509 -21.52 31.86 -53.06
N ASP A 510 -22.25 31.76 -51.94
CA ASP A 510 -23.20 32.79 -51.51
C ASP A 510 -22.50 34.08 -51.10
N VAL A 511 -21.37 33.99 -50.38
CA VAL A 511 -20.55 35.16 -50.01
C VAL A 511 -19.87 35.79 -51.22
N CYS A 512 -19.47 34.99 -52.21
CA CYS A 512 -18.91 35.47 -53.49
C CYS A 512 -19.97 35.80 -54.54
N SER A 513 -21.25 35.76 -54.20
CA SER A 513 -22.30 36.13 -55.16
C SER A 513 -22.23 37.63 -55.45
N PHE A 514 -22.29 37.96 -56.75
CA PHE A 514 -22.08 39.31 -57.26
C PHE A 514 -23.11 40.32 -56.70
N GLU A 515 -24.29 39.86 -56.27
CA GLU A 515 -25.30 40.71 -55.65
C GLU A 515 -24.95 41.12 -54.21
N HIS A 516 -24.34 40.23 -53.42
CA HIS A 516 -23.94 40.52 -52.04
C HIS A 516 -22.68 41.39 -51.99
N LEU A 517 -21.74 41.22 -52.93
CA LEU A 517 -20.61 42.13 -53.06
C LEU A 517 -21.05 43.54 -53.47
N LYS A 518 -22.09 43.68 -54.30
CA LYS A 518 -22.61 44.98 -54.71
C LYS A 518 -23.34 45.69 -53.58
N SER A 519 -24.10 44.95 -52.76
CA SER A 519 -24.76 45.50 -51.58
C SER A 519 -23.78 45.87 -50.47
N LEU A 520 -22.72 45.07 -50.25
CA LEU A 520 -21.61 45.42 -49.35
C LEU A 520 -20.85 46.65 -49.84
N ALA A 521 -20.48 46.73 -51.12
CA ALA A 521 -19.78 47.88 -51.66
C ALA A 521 -20.64 49.16 -51.60
N TYR A 522 -21.94 49.05 -51.88
CA TYR A 522 -22.87 50.18 -51.78
C TYR A 522 -23.05 50.64 -50.32
N ASN A 523 -23.20 49.70 -49.38
CA ASN A 523 -23.37 50.02 -47.96
C ASN A 523 -22.09 50.60 -47.36
N ILE A 524 -20.90 50.08 -47.73
CA ILE A 524 -19.61 50.65 -47.31
C ILE A 524 -19.44 52.06 -47.89
N TYR A 525 -19.73 52.25 -49.19
CA TYR A 525 -19.63 53.57 -49.81
C TYR A 525 -20.59 54.59 -49.17
N ARG A 526 -21.81 54.17 -48.83
CA ARG A 526 -22.79 54.99 -48.11
C ARG A 526 -22.35 55.29 -46.68
N SER A 527 -21.88 54.31 -45.93
CA SER A 527 -21.41 54.48 -44.54
C SER A 527 -20.15 55.35 -44.44
N VAL A 528 -19.26 55.31 -45.45
CA VAL A 528 -18.09 56.22 -45.52
C VAL A 528 -18.55 57.66 -45.74
N ARG A 529 -19.62 57.88 -46.51
CA ARG A 529 -20.13 59.23 -46.83
C ARG A 529 -21.00 59.83 -45.72
N GLU A 530 -21.78 59.02 -45.02
CA GLU A 530 -22.67 59.46 -43.94
C GLU A 530 -21.98 59.52 -42.56
N SER A 531 -20.89 58.78 -42.33
CA SER A 531 -20.28 58.65 -40.99
C SER A 531 -18.76 58.34 -41.02
N PRO A 532 -17.90 59.27 -41.48
CA PRO A 532 -16.47 59.01 -41.68
C PRO A 532 -15.72 58.65 -40.38
N LEU A 533 -16.16 59.16 -39.23
CA LEU A 533 -15.53 58.91 -37.93
C LEU A 533 -15.74 57.47 -37.41
N VAL A 534 -16.86 56.83 -37.74
CA VAL A 534 -17.15 55.46 -37.28
C VAL A 534 -16.33 54.46 -38.08
N VAL A 535 -16.17 54.69 -39.39
CA VAL A 535 -15.38 53.83 -40.26
C VAL A 535 -13.89 53.91 -39.92
N THR A 536 -13.37 55.10 -39.64
CA THR A 536 -11.96 55.27 -39.23
C THR A 536 -11.70 54.64 -37.86
N ALA A 537 -12.65 54.75 -36.91
CA ALA A 537 -12.57 54.08 -35.62
C ALA A 537 -12.57 52.55 -35.76
N ALA A 538 -13.43 51.99 -36.61
CA ALA A 538 -13.45 50.55 -36.87
C ALA A 538 -12.14 50.05 -37.50
N PHE A 539 -11.57 50.79 -38.47
CA PHE A 539 -10.27 50.47 -39.05
C PHE A 539 -9.12 50.55 -38.03
N LEU A 540 -9.16 51.54 -37.13
CA LEU A 540 -8.18 51.65 -36.05
C LEU A 540 -8.29 50.49 -35.05
N VAL A 541 -9.49 50.05 -34.70
CA VAL A 541 -9.71 48.89 -33.82
C VAL A 541 -9.20 47.61 -34.49
N ILE A 542 -9.48 47.40 -35.77
CA ILE A 542 -9.01 46.22 -36.52
C ILE A 542 -7.48 46.26 -36.66
N SER A 543 -6.90 47.40 -37.01
CA SER A 543 -5.45 47.59 -37.06
C SER A 543 -4.78 47.35 -35.70
N PHE A 544 -5.41 47.83 -34.62
CA PHE A 544 -4.95 47.60 -33.25
C PHE A 544 -5.00 46.11 -32.89
N LEU A 545 -6.08 45.40 -33.21
CA LEU A 545 -6.20 43.96 -32.96
C LEU A 545 -5.16 43.14 -33.75
N ILE A 546 -4.87 43.50 -34.99
CA ILE A 546 -3.84 42.84 -35.81
C ILE A 546 -2.44 43.12 -35.22
N SER A 547 -2.19 44.36 -34.79
CA SER A 547 -0.92 44.77 -34.19
C SER A 547 -0.67 44.08 -32.84
N VAL A 548 -1.71 43.97 -32.02
CA VAL A 548 -1.69 43.22 -30.76
C VAL A 548 -1.44 41.75 -31.07
N ARG A 549 -2.17 41.13 -32.00
CA ARG A 549 -1.95 39.73 -32.38
C ARG A 549 -0.51 39.47 -32.89
N ALA A 550 0.07 40.39 -33.66
CA ALA A 550 1.45 40.30 -34.13
C ALA A 550 2.48 40.43 -32.99
N ARG A 551 2.22 41.31 -32.00
CA ARG A 551 3.05 41.45 -30.80
C ARG A 551 3.01 40.22 -29.92
N TRP A 552 1.82 39.68 -29.66
CA TRP A 552 1.65 38.49 -28.84
C TRP A 552 2.33 37.26 -29.48
N ARG A 553 2.30 37.14 -30.82
CA ARG A 553 3.04 36.08 -31.52
C ARG A 553 4.56 36.17 -31.33
N LYS A 554 5.13 37.38 -31.29
CA LYS A 554 6.58 37.59 -31.01
C LYS A 554 6.92 37.30 -29.54
N SER A 555 6.03 37.61 -28.61
CA SER A 555 6.23 37.33 -27.18
C SER A 555 6.18 35.83 -26.84
N TYR A 556 5.31 35.04 -27.49
CA TYR A 556 5.30 33.59 -27.31
C TYR A 556 6.48 32.87 -28.00
N GLY A 557 7.01 33.42 -29.10
CA GLY A 557 8.22 32.88 -29.74
C GLY A 557 9.49 33.05 -28.91
N ALA A 558 9.58 34.11 -28.08
CA ALA A 558 10.73 34.34 -27.21
C ALA A 558 10.75 33.46 -25.95
N LEU A 559 9.57 33.06 -25.43
CA LEU A 559 9.46 32.20 -24.25
C LEU A 559 9.74 30.71 -24.54
N LEU A 560 9.66 30.28 -25.80
CA LEU A 560 10.03 28.92 -26.22
C LEU A 560 11.52 28.77 -26.59
N ALA A 561 12.26 29.87 -26.72
CA ALA A 561 13.68 29.87 -27.07
C ALA A 561 14.64 29.98 -25.86
N THR A 562 14.12 30.18 -24.65
CA THR A 562 14.91 30.25 -23.40
C THR A 562 14.65 29.08 -22.45
N GLY A 563 14.08 27.98 -22.96
CA GLY A 563 13.78 26.76 -22.21
C GLY A 563 14.25 25.49 -22.91
N SER A 564 15.40 25.55 -23.60
CA SER A 564 16.17 24.39 -24.04
C SER A 564 17.43 24.24 -23.22
#